data_AF-A0A7Y5BDA6-F1
#
_entry.id   AF-A0A7Y5BDA6-F1
#
_cell.length_a   1.000
_cell.length_b   1.000
_cell.length_c   1.000
_cell.angle_alpha   90.00
_cell.angle_beta   90.00
_cell.angle_gamma   90.00
#
_symmetry.space_group_name_H-M   'P 1'
#
loop_
_entity.id
_entity.type
_entity.pdbx_description
1 polymer ?
#
loop_
_entity_poly.entity_id
_entity_poly.type
_entity_poly.pdbx_seq_one_letter_code
_entity_poly.pdbx_strand_id
1 'polypeptide(L)'
;MRRHNRRRGTTLAELLVAAVFLGAAASGLIGSTVYTAKRAEISRKRAVVLAVMKNEFEAARAAAKTSSLSPSTRTVTYSNGGKLANASGTALPTDGLPMSTISIADKVTVTRKVTAISGMPKLFQVEVTGAWEGDSSYASTGSRTLTLTAQVRVGE
;
A
#
# COMPACT_ATOMS: atom_id res chain seq x y z
N MET A 1 67.04 -12.82 23.71
CA MET A 1 66.19 -13.01 22.51
C MET A 1 65.25 -11.81 22.36
N ARG A 2 65.58 -10.81 21.54
CA ARG A 2 64.69 -9.66 21.24
C ARG A 2 63.78 -10.05 20.09
N ARG A 3 62.48 -10.25 20.37
CA ARG A 3 61.46 -10.40 19.33
C ARG A 3 61.26 -9.04 18.67
N HIS A 4 61.72 -8.88 17.43
CA HIS A 4 61.42 -7.74 16.60
C HIS A 4 59.90 -7.72 16.33
N ASN A 5 59.16 -6.87 17.05
CA ASN A 5 57.83 -6.46 16.65
C ASN A 5 57.97 -5.67 15.34
N ARG A 6 57.83 -6.35 14.20
CA ARG A 6 57.65 -5.69 12.90
C ARG A 6 56.37 -4.87 13.01
N ARG A 7 56.51 -3.57 13.26
CA ARG A 7 55.45 -2.59 12.99
C ARG A 7 55.18 -2.66 11.48
N ARG A 8 54.23 -3.49 11.08
CA ARG A 8 53.73 -3.52 9.71
C ARG A 8 52.94 -2.22 9.53
N GLY A 9 53.59 -1.20 8.98
CA GLY A 9 52.87 -0.03 8.50
C GLY A 9 51.92 -0.49 7.40
N THR A 10 50.67 -0.05 7.46
CA THR A 10 49.66 -0.30 6.42
C THR A 10 50.23 0.20 5.10
N THR A 11 50.45 -0.70 4.16
CA THR A 11 51.00 -0.30 2.86
C THR A 11 49.95 0.48 2.07
N LEU A 12 50.38 1.41 1.22
CA LEU A 12 49.47 2.19 0.37
C LEU A 12 48.56 1.28 -0.48
N ALA A 13 49.07 0.11 -0.88
CA ALA A 13 48.30 -0.93 -1.57
C ALA A 13 47.20 -1.54 -0.70
N GLU A 14 47.46 -1.87 0.57
CA GLU A 14 46.43 -2.35 1.51
C GLU A 14 45.32 -1.31 1.72
N LEU A 15 45.69 -0.02 1.76
CA LEU A 15 44.75 1.08 1.94
C LEU A 15 43.86 1.30 0.70
N LEU A 16 44.44 1.22 -0.50
CA LEU A 16 43.68 1.28 -1.77
C LEU A 16 42.72 0.11 -1.92
N VAL A 17 43.17 -1.11 -1.61
CA VAL A 17 42.32 -2.30 -1.67
C VAL A 17 41.15 -2.18 -0.66
N ALA A 18 41.43 -1.75 0.57
CA ALA A 18 40.40 -1.53 1.58
C ALA A 18 39.38 -0.46 1.13
N ALA A 19 39.84 0.63 0.50
CA ALA A 19 38.95 1.69 -0.01
C ALA A 19 38.02 1.18 -1.13
N VAL A 20 38.53 0.34 -2.04
CA VAL A 20 37.71 -0.27 -3.11
C VAL A 20 36.65 -1.22 -2.53
N PHE A 21 37.03 -2.08 -1.59
CA PHE A 21 36.08 -2.97 -0.93
C PHE A 21 35.02 -2.21 -0.13
N LEU A 22 35.41 -1.14 0.58
CA LEU A 22 34.48 -0.30 1.31
C LEU A 22 33.51 0.43 0.37
N GLY A 23 34.00 0.95 -0.77
CA GLY A 23 33.14 1.58 -1.78
C GLY A 23 32.13 0.62 -2.40
N ALA A 24 32.55 -0.60 -2.72
CA ALA A 24 31.67 -1.64 -3.23
C ALA A 24 30.61 -2.08 -2.19
N ALA A 25 31.03 -2.29 -0.93
CA ALA A 25 30.14 -2.65 0.15
C ALA A 25 29.13 -1.54 0.49
N ALA A 26 29.58 -0.28 0.54
CA ALA A 26 28.71 0.87 0.78
C ALA A 26 27.63 1.01 -0.30
N SER A 27 28.00 0.81 -1.57
CA SER A 27 27.06 0.83 -2.69
C SER A 27 25.98 -0.26 -2.55
N GLY A 28 26.37 -1.47 -2.14
CA GLY A 28 25.43 -2.56 -1.87
C GLY A 28 24.46 -2.25 -0.72
N LEU A 29 24.97 -1.66 0.37
CA LEU A 29 24.15 -1.26 1.52
C LEU A 29 23.15 -0.16 1.15
N ILE A 30 23.58 0.88 0.43
CA ILE A 30 22.71 1.96 -0.05
C ILE A 30 21.62 1.42 -0.98
N GLY A 31 21.97 0.51 -1.90
CA GLY A 31 20.99 -0.13 -2.77
C GLY A 31 19.92 -0.91 -1.98
N SER A 32 20.34 -1.66 -0.96
CA SER A 32 19.44 -2.47 -0.13
C SER A 32 18.51 -1.63 0.76
N THR A 33 19.00 -0.51 1.31
CA THR A 33 18.20 0.38 2.16
C THR A 33 17.14 1.10 1.35
N VAL A 34 17.50 1.60 0.15
CA VAL A 34 16.54 2.20 -0.79
C VAL A 34 15.48 1.17 -1.20
N TYR A 35 15.88 -0.05 -1.55
CA TYR A 35 14.93 -1.11 -1.90
C TYR A 35 13.95 -1.44 -0.75
N THR A 36 14.47 -1.51 0.48
CA THR A 36 13.66 -1.80 1.67
C THR A 36 12.67 -0.66 1.96
N ALA A 37 13.11 0.59 1.88
CA ALA A 37 12.25 1.76 2.04
C ALA A 37 11.09 1.76 1.02
N LYS A 38 11.38 1.40 -0.24
CA LYS A 38 10.37 1.30 -1.30
C LYS A 38 9.33 0.21 -1.02
N ARG A 39 9.77 -0.98 -0.56
CA ARG A 39 8.82 -2.05 -0.17
C ARG A 39 7.96 -1.64 1.01
N ALA A 40 8.53 -0.95 2.00
CA ALA A 40 7.77 -0.45 3.14
C ALA A 40 6.69 0.56 2.69
N GLU A 41 6.99 1.43 1.73
CA GLU A 41 6.02 2.37 1.17
C GLU A 41 4.85 1.66 0.48
N ILE A 42 5.12 0.68 -0.37
CA ILE A 42 4.07 -0.09 -1.05
C ILE A 42 3.17 -0.83 -0.04
N SER A 43 3.75 -1.42 0.99
CA SER A 43 2.98 -2.08 2.06
C SER A 43 2.06 -1.10 2.77
N ARG A 44 2.51 0.13 3.01
CA ARG A 44 1.67 1.18 3.62
C ARG A 44 0.53 1.61 2.70
N LYS A 45 0.81 1.81 1.40
CA LYS A 45 -0.25 2.12 0.41
C LYS A 45 -1.30 1.01 0.33
N ARG A 46 -0.87 -0.26 0.30
CA ARG A 46 -1.76 -1.43 0.34
C ARG A 46 -2.62 -1.47 1.60
N ALA A 47 -2.04 -1.22 2.77
CA ALA A 47 -2.77 -1.23 4.04
C ALA A 47 -3.88 -0.18 4.06
N VAL A 48 -3.59 1.04 3.60
CA VAL A 48 -4.60 2.11 3.50
C VAL A 48 -5.70 1.74 2.51
N VAL A 49 -5.35 1.27 1.31
CA VAL A 49 -6.33 0.86 0.28
C VAL A 49 -7.25 -0.23 0.85
N LEU A 50 -6.71 -1.24 1.52
CA LEU A 50 -7.48 -2.29 2.16
C LEU A 50 -8.47 -1.76 3.21
N ALA A 51 -8.05 -0.82 4.05
CA ALA A 51 -8.93 -0.22 5.03
C ALA A 51 -10.06 0.58 4.38
N VAL A 52 -9.76 1.36 3.34
CA VAL A 52 -10.79 2.09 2.57
C VAL A 52 -11.79 1.11 1.95
N MET A 53 -11.29 0.06 1.30
CA MET A 53 -12.11 -0.96 0.66
C MET A 53 -13.01 -1.67 1.66
N LYS A 54 -12.47 -1.98 2.85
CA LYS A 54 -13.24 -2.59 3.94
C LYS A 54 -14.42 -1.70 4.35
N ASN A 55 -14.23 -0.39 4.48
CA ASN A 55 -15.32 0.52 4.83
C ASN A 55 -16.42 0.57 3.75
N GLU A 56 -16.03 0.58 2.46
CA GLU A 56 -16.99 0.55 1.36
C GLU A 56 -17.77 -0.78 1.32
N PHE A 57 -17.10 -1.87 1.69
CA PHE A 57 -17.71 -3.19 1.84
C PHE A 57 -18.67 -3.23 3.04
N GLU A 58 -18.28 -2.66 4.18
CA GLU A 58 -19.14 -2.54 5.36
C GLU A 58 -20.35 -1.65 5.10
N ALA A 59 -20.21 -0.55 4.36
CA ALA A 59 -21.33 0.28 3.92
C ALA A 59 -22.31 -0.50 3.03
N ALA A 60 -21.82 -1.38 2.15
CA ALA A 60 -22.66 -2.27 1.35
C ALA A 60 -23.41 -3.26 2.24
N ARG A 61 -22.72 -3.84 3.22
CA ARG A 61 -23.31 -4.77 4.19
C ARG A 61 -24.36 -4.08 5.08
N ALA A 62 -24.11 -2.84 5.50
CA ALA A 62 -25.07 -2.04 6.26
C ALA A 62 -26.34 -1.76 5.43
N ALA A 63 -26.18 -1.36 4.16
CA ALA A 63 -27.31 -1.16 3.25
C ALA A 63 -28.10 -2.47 2.99
N ALA A 64 -27.43 -3.62 2.99
CA ALA A 64 -28.09 -4.91 2.88
C ALA A 64 -28.95 -5.25 4.11
N LYS A 65 -28.48 -4.92 5.32
CA LYS A 65 -29.25 -5.11 6.55
C LYS A 65 -30.55 -4.28 6.56
N THR A 66 -30.50 -3.06 6.02
CA THR A 66 -31.66 -2.15 5.94
C THR A 66 -32.55 -2.39 4.72
N SER A 67 -32.35 -3.49 3.98
CA SER A 67 -33.10 -3.78 2.75
C SER A 67 -33.03 -2.72 1.66
N SER A 68 -31.99 -1.89 1.66
CA SER A 68 -31.80 -0.77 0.73
C SER A 68 -30.68 -1.02 -0.29
N LEU A 69 -30.15 -2.24 -0.36
CA LEU A 69 -29.12 -2.58 -1.34
C LEU A 69 -29.73 -2.80 -2.72
N SER A 70 -29.20 -2.09 -3.71
CA SER A 70 -29.59 -2.20 -5.11
C SER A 70 -28.36 -2.24 -6.02
N PRO A 71 -28.50 -2.76 -7.27
CA PRO A 71 -27.40 -2.75 -8.22
C PRO A 71 -26.92 -1.32 -8.44
N SER A 72 -25.63 -1.10 -8.21
CA SER A 72 -25.05 0.24 -8.21
C SER A 72 -23.55 0.18 -8.43
N THR A 73 -22.98 1.26 -8.97
CA THR A 73 -21.54 1.47 -8.97
C THR A 73 -21.27 2.79 -8.28
N ARG A 74 -20.37 2.78 -7.29
CA ARG A 74 -19.94 3.95 -6.55
C ARG A 74 -18.43 4.01 -6.56
N THR A 75 -17.88 5.15 -6.94
CA THR A 75 -16.43 5.41 -6.91
C THR A 75 -16.14 6.52 -5.93
N VAL A 76 -15.14 6.31 -5.08
CA VAL A 76 -14.69 7.28 -4.09
C VAL A 76 -13.19 7.44 -4.24
N THR A 77 -12.76 8.68 -4.43
CA THR A 77 -11.34 9.03 -4.50
C THR A 77 -10.94 9.77 -3.24
N TYR A 78 -9.82 9.35 -2.66
CA TYR A 78 -9.18 9.94 -1.50
C TYR A 78 -7.85 10.53 -1.94
N SER A 79 -7.59 11.79 -1.58
CA SER A 79 -6.32 12.48 -1.85
C SER A 79 -5.64 12.85 -0.54
N ASN A 80 -4.31 12.92 -0.56
CA ASN A 80 -3.55 13.27 0.62
C ASN A 80 -3.24 14.77 0.69
N GLY A 81 -4.14 15.54 1.30
CA GLY A 81 -3.90 16.94 1.70
C GLY A 81 -3.47 17.07 3.17
N GLY A 82 -2.71 16.11 3.70
CA GLY A 82 -2.40 16.00 5.14
C GLY A 82 -3.47 15.25 5.96
N LYS A 83 -4.63 14.95 5.36
CA LYS A 83 -5.66 14.01 5.84
C LYS A 83 -6.29 13.36 4.62
N LEU A 84 -6.36 12.03 4.57
CA LEU A 84 -7.04 11.34 3.47
C LEU A 84 -8.55 11.51 3.66
N ALA A 85 -9.16 12.38 2.84
CA ALA A 85 -10.60 12.61 2.82
C ALA A 85 -11.15 12.31 1.42
N ASN A 86 -12.38 11.83 1.35
CA ASN A 86 -13.02 11.66 0.05
C ASN A 86 -13.41 13.01 -0.57
N ALA A 87 -13.80 13.02 -1.85
CA ALA A 87 -14.29 14.20 -2.54
C ALA A 87 -15.50 14.89 -1.85
N SER A 88 -16.23 14.18 -1.00
CA SER A 88 -17.33 14.71 -0.17
C SER A 88 -16.90 15.15 1.24
N GLY A 89 -15.60 15.21 1.54
CA GLY A 89 -15.05 15.68 2.82
C GLY A 89 -15.13 14.70 3.99
N THR A 90 -15.61 13.47 3.77
CA THR A 90 -15.62 12.42 4.80
C THR A 90 -14.20 11.90 5.00
N ALA A 91 -13.71 11.98 6.23
CA ALA A 91 -12.40 11.43 6.59
C ALA A 91 -12.40 9.91 6.46
N LEU A 92 -11.25 9.36 6.06
CA LEU A 92 -11.00 7.93 6.18
C LEU A 92 -11.00 7.50 7.65
N PRO A 93 -11.61 6.33 7.97
CA PRO A 93 -11.41 5.68 9.25
C PRO A 93 -9.90 5.51 9.52
N THR A 94 -9.46 6.19 10.56
CA THR A 94 -8.06 6.32 10.98
C THR A 94 -7.63 5.21 11.93
N ASP A 95 -8.58 4.38 12.40
CA ASP A 95 -8.36 3.35 13.40
C ASP A 95 -7.38 2.28 12.90
N GLY A 96 -6.13 2.38 13.38
CA GLY A 96 -5.07 1.40 13.16
C GLY A 96 -4.23 1.58 11.89
N LEU A 97 -4.44 2.64 11.12
CA LEU A 97 -3.62 2.92 9.93
C LEU A 97 -2.40 3.77 10.28
N PRO A 98 -1.19 3.46 9.75
CA PRO A 98 -0.03 4.34 9.85
C PRO A 98 -0.22 5.57 8.94
N MET A 99 -1.08 6.50 9.37
CA MET A 99 -1.64 7.64 8.63
C MET A 99 -0.61 8.72 8.22
N SER A 100 0.66 8.59 8.59
CA SER A 100 1.70 9.58 8.31
C SER A 100 2.51 9.32 7.01
N THR A 101 2.10 8.38 6.14
CA THR A 101 3.08 7.75 5.22
C THR A 101 2.68 7.51 3.77
N ILE A 102 1.50 7.98 3.36
CA ILE A 102 1.20 8.14 1.93
C ILE A 102 1.74 9.51 1.50
N SER A 103 2.28 9.64 0.29
CA SER A 103 2.84 10.91 -0.19
C SER A 103 1.73 11.94 -0.41
N ILE A 104 2.05 13.23 -0.36
CA ILE A 104 1.11 14.37 -0.56
C ILE A 104 0.51 14.35 -1.99
N ALA A 105 1.16 13.67 -2.94
CA ALA A 105 0.69 13.53 -4.32
C ALA A 105 -0.16 12.27 -4.57
N ASP A 106 -0.18 11.32 -3.65
CA ASP A 106 -0.83 10.03 -3.89
C ASP A 106 -2.36 10.14 -3.78
N LYS A 107 -3.07 9.51 -4.73
CA LYS A 107 -4.51 9.31 -4.71
C LYS A 107 -4.84 7.83 -4.51
N VAL A 108 -5.90 7.56 -3.75
CA VAL A 108 -6.49 6.23 -3.63
C VAL A 108 -7.90 6.28 -4.19
N THR A 109 -8.18 5.45 -5.20
CA THR A 109 -9.50 5.34 -5.82
C THR A 109 -10.09 3.98 -5.46
N VAL A 110 -11.27 3.97 -4.84
CA VAL A 110 -12.00 2.75 -4.52
C VAL A 110 -13.34 2.77 -5.24
N THR A 111 -13.59 1.71 -6.00
CA THR A 111 -14.84 1.50 -6.73
C THR A 111 -15.56 0.31 -6.12
N ARG A 112 -16.79 0.52 -5.64
CA ARG A 112 -17.71 -0.54 -5.26
C ARG A 112 -18.71 -0.77 -6.39
N LYS A 113 -18.83 -2.00 -6.85
CA LYS A 113 -19.84 -2.47 -7.79
C LYS A 113 -20.73 -3.51 -7.10
N VAL A 114 -22.04 -3.26 -7.10
CA VAL A 114 -23.07 -4.16 -6.59
C VAL A 114 -23.85 -4.70 -7.78
N THR A 115 -23.94 -6.01 -7.89
CA THR A 115 -24.63 -6.70 -9.00
C THR A 115 -25.68 -7.65 -8.42
N ALA A 116 -26.92 -7.58 -8.89
CA ALA A 116 -27.94 -8.57 -8.52
C ALA A 116 -27.60 -9.92 -9.16
N ILE A 117 -27.84 -11.01 -8.44
CA ILE A 117 -27.64 -12.35 -8.98
C ILE A 117 -28.95 -12.86 -9.57
N SER A 118 -28.92 -13.23 -10.86
CA SER A 118 -30.08 -13.73 -11.58
C SER A 118 -30.72 -14.92 -10.86
N GLY A 119 -32.04 -14.94 -10.78
CA GLY A 119 -32.81 -15.97 -10.07
C GLY A 119 -32.76 -15.89 -8.54
N MET A 120 -32.03 -14.94 -7.94
CA MET A 120 -31.92 -14.80 -6.48
C MET A 120 -32.21 -13.34 -6.04
N PRO A 121 -33.48 -12.97 -5.81
CA PRO A 121 -33.90 -11.57 -5.62
C PRO A 121 -33.36 -10.87 -4.37
N LYS A 122 -32.81 -11.62 -3.41
CA LYS A 122 -32.19 -11.08 -2.18
C LYS A 122 -30.67 -11.20 -2.16
N LEU A 123 -30.05 -11.73 -3.20
CA LEU A 123 -28.61 -11.99 -3.23
C LEU A 123 -27.90 -11.06 -4.22
N PHE A 124 -26.86 -10.40 -3.73
CA PHE A 124 -26.06 -9.47 -4.49
C PHE A 124 -24.59 -9.85 -4.42
N GLN A 125 -23.88 -9.72 -5.54
CA GLN A 125 -22.43 -9.73 -5.56
C GLN A 125 -21.92 -8.31 -5.36
N VAL A 126 -21.12 -8.12 -4.31
CA VAL A 126 -20.42 -6.87 -4.02
C VAL A 126 -18.96 -7.08 -4.36
N GLU A 127 -18.49 -6.36 -5.37
CA GLU A 127 -17.08 -6.25 -5.74
C GLU A 127 -16.59 -4.87 -5.30
N VAL A 128 -15.50 -4.82 -4.57
CA VAL A 128 -14.81 -3.58 -4.20
C VAL A 128 -13.41 -3.67 -4.78
N THR A 129 -13.06 -2.73 -5.64
CA THR A 129 -11.75 -2.63 -6.28
C THR A 129 -11.09 -1.33 -5.83
N GLY A 130 -9.94 -1.44 -5.17
CA GLY A 130 -9.13 -0.31 -4.72
C GLY A 130 -7.86 -0.20 -5.53
N ALA A 131 -7.55 1.00 -5.99
CA ALA A 131 -6.32 1.34 -6.70
C ALA A 131 -5.64 2.51 -6.01
N TRP A 132 -4.31 2.53 -6.01
CA TRP A 132 -3.55 3.70 -5.55
C TRP A 132 -2.61 4.20 -6.64
N GLU A 133 -2.44 5.51 -6.67
CA GLU A 133 -1.46 6.19 -7.48
C GLU A 133 -0.07 5.86 -6.93
N GLY A 134 0.85 5.60 -7.84
CA GLY A 134 2.24 5.38 -7.51
C GLY A 134 3.08 5.88 -8.66
N ASP A 135 4.24 6.43 -8.33
CA ASP A 135 5.20 6.90 -9.32
C ASP A 135 5.47 5.83 -10.39
N SER A 136 5.68 6.27 -11.62
CA SER A 136 5.93 5.43 -12.80
C SER A 136 7.23 4.61 -12.67
N SER A 137 8.14 5.02 -11.79
CA SER A 137 9.44 4.39 -11.53
C SER A 137 9.37 3.03 -10.80
N TYR A 138 8.16 2.56 -10.47
CA TYR A 138 7.90 1.44 -9.55
C TYR A 138 7.13 0.29 -10.23
N ALA A 139 7.22 0.18 -11.57
CA ALA A 139 6.39 -0.71 -12.38
C ALA A 139 6.53 -2.22 -12.08
N SER A 140 7.61 -2.66 -11.42
CA SER A 140 7.92 -4.07 -11.20
C SER A 140 7.49 -4.66 -9.85
N THR A 141 6.95 -3.86 -8.92
CA THR A 141 6.85 -4.29 -7.50
C THR A 141 5.44 -4.78 -7.07
N GLY A 142 4.53 -5.02 -8.02
CA GLY A 142 3.27 -5.72 -7.80
C GLY A 142 2.04 -4.93 -8.24
N SER A 143 0.88 -5.62 -8.26
CA SER A 143 -0.40 -5.01 -8.62
C SER A 143 -0.68 -3.78 -7.75
N ARG A 144 -1.03 -2.67 -8.42
CA ARG A 144 -1.49 -1.40 -7.82
C ARG A 144 -2.99 -1.40 -7.56
N THR A 145 -3.62 -2.55 -7.79
CA THR A 145 -5.03 -2.78 -7.66
C THR A 145 -5.25 -3.98 -6.75
N LEU A 146 -6.20 -3.84 -5.85
CA LEU A 146 -6.72 -4.91 -5.00
C LEU A 146 -8.20 -5.04 -5.29
N THR A 147 -8.70 -6.26 -5.34
CA THR A 147 -10.13 -6.54 -5.53
C THR A 147 -10.59 -7.49 -4.44
N LEU A 148 -11.68 -7.12 -3.78
CA LEU A 148 -12.40 -7.92 -2.80
C LEU A 148 -13.78 -8.20 -3.36
N THR A 149 -14.17 -9.46 -3.41
CA THR A 149 -15.49 -9.87 -3.89
C THR A 149 -16.16 -10.70 -2.81
N ALA A 150 -17.41 -10.37 -2.50
CA ALA A 150 -18.22 -11.23 -1.66
C ALA A 150 -19.70 -11.08 -2.01
N GLN A 151 -20.47 -12.11 -1.64
CA GLN A 151 -21.91 -12.11 -1.80
C GLN A 151 -22.56 -11.62 -0.51
N VAL A 152 -23.56 -10.75 -0.65
CA VAL A 152 -24.29 -10.17 0.46
C VAL A 152 -25.77 -10.43 0.22
N ARG A 153 -26.43 -10.96 1.26
CA ARG A 153 -27.87 -11.19 1.25
C ARG A 153 -28.58 -10.07 2.00
N VAL A 154 -29.74 -9.69 1.46
CA VAL A 154 -30.55 -8.60 1.97
C VAL A 154 -31.60 -9.10 2.97
N GLY A 155 -31.66 -8.47 4.14
CA GLY A 155 -32.66 -8.77 5.19
C GLY A 155 -32.36 -10.01 6.04
N GLU A 156 -31.10 -10.42 6.17
CA GLU A 156 -30.61 -11.40 7.15
C GLU A 156 -29.68 -10.75 8.19
#